data_AF-A0A353CV13-F1
#
_entry.id   AF-A0A353CV13-F1
#
_cell.length_a   1.000
_cell.length_b   1.000
_cell.length_c   1.000
_cell.angle_alpha   90.00
_cell.angle_beta   90.00
_cell.angle_gamma   90.00
#
_symmetry.space_group_name_H-M   'P 1'
#
loop_
_entity.id
_entity.type
_entity.pdbx_description
1 polymer ?
#
loop_
_entity_poly.entity_id
_entity_poly.type
_entity_poly.pdbx_seq_one_letter_code
_entity_poly.pdbx_strand_id
1 'polypeptide(L)'
;MYVRTRSVLRREISERRQQQREIAEKRDGYICTKYGIASFSRLVDEYLGTLRREDKCTALLCRHIASPTMEALACYFVCNNVGMSPAAVELVCDGFQLGKNPEKLALVKQLWVRRSAKGNIVRQYKKPCQKRQPLTSLEHRPFKDIVTDDGSSLVGLHHQYHQQVFGDYLVPRLDASKFFQACLKQATGKPETVFVQCTDGLESEVNYCRLRQAQAEATCDKFTVLNVKNQPKTVDQVLDGKIRPPAKWYYPLYLCLFLDGTFALLESFDDPSLDDKVPSIWRHAMEEIKRSTGVWSLIVEVPCTTEMNHYPQRIIDNGIDSAAVSINGEEDLNVLFRQTTTALGENL
;
A
#
# COMPACT_ATOMS: atom_id res chain seq x y z
N MET A 1 16.98 -0.29 -5.33
CA MET A 1 17.51 -0.48 -6.68
C MET A 1 16.34 -0.78 -7.57
N TYR A 2 16.18 -0.05 -8.67
CA TYR A 2 15.10 -0.29 -9.64
C TYR A 2 15.53 -1.39 -10.61
N VAL A 3 14.74 -2.45 -10.66
CA VAL A 3 14.93 -3.59 -11.54
C VAL A 3 14.03 -3.42 -12.75
N ARG A 4 14.63 -3.46 -13.94
CA ARG A 4 13.98 -3.21 -15.23
C ARG A 4 13.98 -4.42 -16.16
N THR A 5 14.71 -5.49 -15.84
CA THR A 5 14.79 -6.67 -16.71
C THR A 5 14.54 -7.96 -15.93
N ARG A 6 14.04 -8.99 -16.62
CA ARG A 6 13.76 -10.31 -16.01
C ARG A 6 15.03 -10.99 -15.49
N SER A 7 16.12 -10.90 -16.24
CA SER A 7 17.43 -11.46 -15.87
C SER A 7 17.97 -10.84 -14.58
N VAL A 8 17.92 -9.51 -14.45
CA VAL A 8 18.34 -8.82 -13.23
C VAL A 8 17.43 -9.21 -12.06
N LEU A 9 16.11 -9.25 -12.27
CA LEU A 9 15.15 -9.66 -11.23
C LEU A 9 15.45 -11.07 -10.70
N ARG A 10 15.61 -12.04 -11.60
CA ARG A 10 15.90 -13.43 -11.24
C ARG A 10 17.23 -13.56 -10.48
N ARG A 11 18.28 -12.87 -10.96
CA ARG A 11 19.58 -12.85 -10.29
C ARG A 11 19.46 -12.30 -8.87
N GLU A 12 18.85 -11.13 -8.71
CA GLU A 12 18.68 -10.48 -7.41
C GLU A 12 17.90 -11.35 -6.41
N ILE A 13 16.78 -11.95 -6.85
CA ILE A 13 16.00 -12.85 -6.00
C ILE A 13 16.86 -14.04 -5.58
N SER A 14 17.59 -14.65 -6.51
CA SER A 14 18.44 -15.82 -6.23
C SER A 14 19.56 -15.50 -5.24
N GLU A 15 20.33 -14.44 -5.50
CA GLU A 15 21.46 -14.03 -4.65
C GLU A 15 21.00 -13.67 -3.23
N ARG A 16 19.89 -12.93 -3.11
CA ARG A 16 19.34 -12.54 -1.80
C ARG A 16 18.82 -13.74 -1.01
N ARG A 17 18.18 -14.71 -1.68
CA ARG A 17 17.75 -15.97 -1.05
C ARG A 17 18.93 -16.78 -0.52
N GLN A 18 20.05 -16.82 -1.23
CA GLN A 18 21.27 -17.48 -0.76
C GLN A 18 21.85 -16.79 0.50
N GLN A 19 21.64 -15.49 0.63
CA GLN A 19 22.14 -14.66 1.74
C GLN A 19 21.04 -14.28 2.75
N GLN A 20 19.87 -14.94 2.70
CA GLN A 20 18.65 -14.46 3.36
C GLN A 20 18.85 -14.22 4.86
N ARG A 21 19.55 -15.14 5.53
CA ARG A 21 19.87 -15.05 6.96
C ARG A 21 20.75 -13.84 7.28
N GLU A 22 21.83 -13.65 6.55
CA GLU A 22 22.75 -12.51 6.76
C GLU A 22 22.03 -11.18 6.51
N ILE A 23 21.20 -11.11 5.47
CA ILE A 23 20.39 -9.93 5.17
C ILE A 23 19.38 -9.65 6.29
N ALA A 24 18.74 -10.69 6.83
CA ALA A 24 17.81 -10.55 7.95
C ALA A 24 18.50 -10.04 9.22
N GLU A 25 19.70 -10.54 9.54
CA GLU A 25 20.50 -10.07 10.67
C GLU A 25 20.89 -8.59 10.52
N LYS A 26 21.32 -8.18 9.31
CA LYS A 26 21.64 -6.77 9.01
C LYS A 26 20.39 -5.87 9.07
N ARG A 27 19.25 -6.34 8.57
CA ARG A 27 17.96 -5.66 8.65
C ARG A 27 17.58 -5.42 10.11
N ASP A 28 17.61 -6.46 10.94
CA ASP A 28 17.22 -6.38 12.34
C ASP A 28 18.17 -5.49 13.14
N GLY A 29 19.48 -5.56 12.87
CA GLY A 29 20.47 -4.67 13.45
C GLY A 29 20.17 -3.20 13.15
N TYR A 30 19.96 -2.86 11.87
CA TYR A 30 19.60 -1.50 11.46
C TYR A 30 18.31 -1.01 12.14
N ILE A 31 17.25 -1.80 12.11
CA ILE A 31 15.96 -1.43 12.69
C ILE A 31 16.05 -1.29 14.21
N CYS A 32 16.79 -2.16 14.89
CA CYS A 32 17.01 -2.07 16.33
C CYS A 32 17.81 -0.81 16.68
N THR A 33 18.87 -0.46 15.95
CA THR A 33 19.64 0.77 16.20
C THR A 33 18.80 2.02 15.97
N LYS A 34 18.04 2.07 14.87
CA LYS A 34 17.32 3.29 14.48
C LYS A 34 16.01 3.51 15.24
N TYR A 35 15.25 2.44 15.48
CA TYR A 35 13.90 2.50 16.02
C TYR A 35 13.79 1.84 17.40
N GLY A 36 14.78 1.06 17.82
CA GLY A 36 14.70 0.26 19.04
C GLY A 36 13.71 -0.89 18.98
N ILE A 37 13.36 -1.35 17.77
CA ILE A 37 12.50 -2.53 17.58
C ILE A 37 13.41 -3.74 17.46
N ALA A 38 13.38 -4.61 18.48
CA ALA A 38 14.11 -5.88 18.46
C ALA A 38 13.37 -6.93 17.61
N SER A 39 14.12 -7.81 16.94
CA SER A 39 13.56 -8.92 16.14
C SER A 39 12.56 -8.47 15.07
N PHE A 40 12.88 -7.41 14.31
CA PHE A 40 11.99 -6.89 13.26
C PHE A 40 11.58 -7.95 12.24
N SER A 41 12.49 -8.85 11.87
CA SER A 41 12.19 -10.00 11.00
C SER A 41 11.02 -10.84 11.51
N ARG A 42 10.97 -11.11 12.82
CA ARG A 42 9.88 -11.86 13.45
C ARG A 42 8.54 -11.12 13.34
N LEU A 43 8.54 -9.79 13.46
CA LEU A 43 7.34 -8.99 13.22
C LEU A 43 6.87 -9.08 11.77
N VAL A 44 7.80 -9.05 10.81
CA VAL A 44 7.46 -9.25 9.41
C VAL A 44 6.83 -10.63 9.20
N ASP A 45 7.37 -11.68 9.82
CA ASP A 45 6.84 -13.04 9.73
C ASP A 45 5.43 -13.12 10.33
N GLU A 46 5.19 -12.49 11.48
CA GLU A 46 3.89 -12.49 12.16
C GLU A 46 2.78 -11.83 11.32
N TYR A 47 3.08 -10.69 10.68
CA TYR A 47 2.06 -9.90 9.98
C TYR A 47 1.99 -10.20 8.47
N LEU A 48 3.12 -10.47 7.83
CA LEU A 48 3.22 -10.68 6.37
C LEU A 48 3.54 -12.13 6.00
N GLY A 49 3.75 -13.03 6.97
CA GLY A 49 4.13 -14.42 6.72
C GLY A 49 3.14 -15.18 5.83
N THR A 50 1.85 -14.87 5.91
CA THR A 50 0.81 -15.48 5.07
C THR A 50 0.93 -15.13 3.58
N LEU A 51 1.65 -14.06 3.25
CA LEU A 51 1.94 -13.66 1.87
C LEU A 51 3.16 -14.37 1.29
N ARG A 52 3.94 -15.07 2.13
CA ARG A 52 5.16 -15.74 1.69
C ARG A 52 4.83 -17.01 0.91
N ARG A 53 5.61 -17.24 -0.12
CA ARG A 53 5.61 -18.46 -0.91
C ARG A 53 7.01 -19.05 -0.84
N GLU A 54 7.12 -20.31 -0.44
CA GLU A 54 8.43 -20.98 -0.31
C GLU A 54 9.12 -21.07 -1.68
N ASP A 55 8.34 -21.26 -2.74
CA ASP A 55 8.83 -21.46 -4.11
C ASP A 55 9.11 -20.15 -4.85
N LYS A 56 8.42 -19.05 -4.53
CA LYS A 56 8.41 -17.83 -5.36
C LYS A 56 8.57 -16.54 -4.56
N CYS A 57 9.16 -15.53 -5.19
CA CYS A 57 9.16 -14.18 -4.64
C CYS A 57 7.73 -13.62 -4.72
N THR A 58 7.27 -12.97 -3.66
CA THR A 58 5.96 -12.31 -3.66
C THR A 58 6.13 -10.84 -4.04
N ALA A 59 5.50 -10.43 -5.13
CA ALA A 59 5.50 -9.05 -5.59
C ALA A 59 4.35 -8.29 -4.92
N LEU A 60 4.68 -7.25 -4.17
CA LEU A 60 3.72 -6.45 -3.41
C LEU A 60 3.36 -5.19 -4.19
N LEU A 61 2.07 -5.03 -4.50
CA LEU A 61 1.50 -3.76 -4.93
C LEU A 61 0.88 -3.07 -3.72
N CYS A 62 1.48 -1.98 -3.26
CA CYS A 62 1.08 -1.31 -2.04
C CYS A 62 0.19 -0.11 -2.33
N ARG A 63 -1.08 -0.15 -1.92
CA ARG A 63 -2.07 0.90 -2.20
C ARG A 63 -2.82 1.26 -0.94
N HIS A 64 -3.55 2.36 -0.94
CA HIS A 64 -4.40 2.70 0.22
C HIS A 64 -5.54 1.69 0.37
N ILE A 65 -6.17 1.31 -0.74
CA ILE A 65 -7.16 0.23 -0.84
C ILE A 65 -6.86 -0.56 -2.12
N ALA A 66 -6.74 -1.88 -2.03
CA ALA A 66 -6.55 -2.73 -3.20
C ALA A 66 -7.80 -2.67 -4.08
N SER A 67 -7.62 -2.19 -5.30
CA SER A 67 -8.70 -1.93 -6.26
C SER A 67 -8.30 -2.54 -7.62
N PRO A 68 -9.24 -3.04 -8.43
CA PRO A 68 -8.92 -3.64 -9.73
C PRO A 68 -8.73 -2.56 -10.81
N THR A 69 -7.76 -1.69 -10.59
CA THR A 69 -7.35 -0.68 -11.57
C THR A 69 -6.56 -1.34 -12.70
N MET A 70 -6.36 -0.62 -13.81
CA MET A 70 -5.48 -1.05 -14.90
C MET A 70 -4.09 -1.42 -14.40
N GLU A 71 -3.55 -0.68 -13.44
CA GLU A 71 -2.27 -0.99 -12.81
C GLU A 71 -2.28 -2.32 -12.04
N ALA A 72 -3.29 -2.56 -11.21
CA ALA A 72 -3.37 -3.80 -10.45
C ALA A 72 -3.45 -5.03 -11.37
N LEU A 73 -4.20 -4.91 -12.47
CA LEU A 73 -4.28 -5.94 -13.49
C LEU A 73 -2.96 -6.12 -14.22
N ALA A 74 -2.30 -5.03 -14.61
CA ALA A 74 -1.00 -5.11 -15.26
C ALA A 74 0.03 -5.78 -14.35
N CYS A 75 0.08 -5.38 -13.08
CA CYS A 75 0.92 -6.01 -12.06
C CYS A 75 0.66 -7.51 -11.94
N TYR A 76 -0.61 -7.92 -11.88
CA TYR A 76 -0.98 -9.34 -11.83
C TYR A 76 -0.43 -10.11 -13.04
N PHE A 77 -0.70 -9.64 -14.26
CA PHE A 77 -0.25 -10.32 -15.48
C PHE A 77 1.28 -10.37 -15.60
N VAL A 78 1.96 -9.26 -15.27
CA VAL A 78 3.43 -9.21 -15.26
C VAL A 78 4.01 -10.18 -14.23
N CYS A 79 3.48 -10.22 -13.00
CA CYS A 79 3.95 -11.13 -11.96
C CYS A 79 3.87 -12.59 -12.40
N ASN A 80 2.73 -13.00 -12.96
CA ASN A 80 2.54 -14.34 -13.49
C ASN A 80 3.57 -14.64 -14.60
N ASN A 81 3.81 -13.67 -15.48
CA ASN A 81 4.76 -13.81 -16.59
C ASN A 81 6.22 -13.99 -16.14
N VAL A 82 6.60 -13.37 -15.03
CA VAL A 82 7.99 -13.42 -14.52
C VAL A 82 8.19 -14.44 -13.41
N GLY A 83 7.15 -15.20 -13.06
CA GLY A 83 7.21 -16.26 -12.05
C GLY A 83 7.17 -15.76 -10.60
N MET A 84 6.62 -14.58 -10.37
CA MET A 84 6.35 -14.05 -9.02
C MET A 84 4.90 -14.31 -8.60
N SER A 85 4.67 -14.35 -7.29
CA SER A 85 3.30 -14.36 -6.73
C SER A 85 2.83 -12.93 -6.53
N PRO A 86 1.76 -12.44 -7.18
CA PRO A 86 1.23 -11.13 -6.89
C PRO A 86 0.54 -11.12 -5.51
N ALA A 87 0.68 -10.02 -4.78
CA ALA A 87 -0.11 -9.72 -3.58
C ALA A 87 -0.33 -8.20 -3.48
N ALA A 88 -1.42 -7.81 -2.83
CA ALA A 88 -1.73 -6.42 -2.54
C ALA A 88 -1.56 -6.14 -1.04
N VAL A 89 -0.92 -5.02 -0.73
CA VAL A 89 -0.80 -4.54 0.64
C VAL A 89 -1.54 -3.21 0.76
N GLU A 90 -2.36 -3.09 1.78
CA GLU A 90 -3.28 -1.98 1.97
C GLU A 90 -2.86 -1.10 3.14
N LEU A 91 -3.14 0.20 3.04
CA LEU A 91 -2.95 1.20 4.09
C LEU A 91 -4.30 1.83 4.48
N VAL A 92 -5.27 1.00 4.84
CA VAL A 92 -6.67 1.44 5.04
C VAL A 92 -6.86 2.39 6.22
N CYS A 93 -5.90 2.46 7.14
CA CYS A 93 -5.92 3.45 8.23
C CYS A 93 -5.36 4.81 7.80
N ASP A 94 -4.85 4.98 6.58
CA ASP A 94 -4.37 6.28 6.13
C ASP A 94 -5.54 7.24 5.82
N GLY A 95 -5.32 8.53 6.07
CA GLY A 95 -6.32 9.56 5.90
C GLY A 95 -6.51 9.98 4.45
N PHE A 96 -7.76 10.18 4.04
CA PHE A 96 -8.07 10.79 2.75
C PHE A 96 -7.61 12.25 2.71
N GLN A 97 -7.02 12.67 1.58
CA GLN A 97 -6.55 14.04 1.37
C GLN A 97 -6.95 14.51 -0.03
N LEU A 98 -7.85 15.47 -0.10
CA LEU A 98 -8.41 16.02 -1.32
C LEU A 98 -7.37 16.88 -2.03
N GLY A 99 -7.17 16.61 -3.33
CA GLY A 99 -6.33 17.43 -4.21
C GLY A 99 -4.81 17.26 -4.04
N LYS A 100 -4.34 16.40 -3.13
CA LYS A 100 -2.91 16.14 -2.93
C LYS A 100 -2.43 14.84 -3.56
N ASN A 101 -3.30 13.85 -3.69
CA ASN A 101 -2.94 12.54 -4.25
C ASN A 101 -4.06 12.06 -5.21
N PRO A 102 -3.79 11.98 -6.53
CA PRO A 102 -4.73 11.49 -7.53
C PRO A 102 -5.22 10.05 -7.27
N GLU A 103 -4.36 9.17 -6.75
CA GLU A 103 -4.71 7.78 -6.40
C GLU A 103 -5.77 7.77 -5.29
N LYS A 104 -5.58 8.57 -4.23
CA LYS A 104 -6.56 8.70 -3.13
C LYS A 104 -7.91 9.21 -3.66
N LEU A 105 -7.89 10.19 -4.57
CA LEU A 105 -9.11 10.70 -5.19
C LEU A 105 -9.79 9.64 -6.06
N ALA A 106 -9.03 8.82 -6.80
CA ALA A 106 -9.57 7.77 -7.66
C ALA A 106 -10.36 6.71 -6.88
N LEU A 107 -10.08 6.52 -5.58
CA LEU A 107 -10.82 5.59 -4.72
C LEU A 107 -12.26 6.06 -4.45
N VAL A 108 -12.48 7.37 -4.32
CA VAL A 108 -13.81 7.98 -4.03
C VAL A 108 -14.47 8.63 -5.26
N LYS A 109 -13.71 8.78 -6.36
CA LYS A 109 -14.14 9.28 -7.67
C LYS A 109 -13.50 8.42 -8.76
N GLN A 110 -14.09 7.26 -8.99
CA GLN A 110 -13.58 6.21 -9.88
C GLN A 110 -13.81 6.60 -11.34
N LEU A 111 -12.76 6.54 -12.15
CA LEU A 111 -12.86 6.75 -13.60
C LEU A 111 -13.04 5.40 -14.30
N TRP A 112 -14.29 5.08 -14.64
CA TRP A 112 -14.66 3.88 -15.37
C TRP A 112 -14.45 4.10 -16.85
N VAL A 113 -13.84 3.11 -17.51
CA VAL A 113 -13.56 3.17 -18.93
C VAL A 113 -14.17 1.94 -19.60
N ARG A 114 -14.87 2.19 -20.71
CA ARG A 114 -15.49 1.16 -21.54
C ARG A 114 -15.46 1.54 -23.02
N ARG A 115 -15.66 0.59 -23.93
CA ARG A 115 -16.01 0.89 -25.33
C ARG A 115 -17.51 1.05 -25.56
N SER A 116 -17.86 2.02 -26.39
CA SER A 116 -19.21 2.15 -26.96
C SER A 116 -19.45 1.10 -28.05
N ALA A 117 -20.71 0.92 -28.46
CA ALA A 117 -21.06 0.03 -29.58
C ALA A 117 -20.35 0.38 -30.91
N LYS A 118 -19.89 1.63 -31.07
CA LYS A 118 -19.12 2.11 -32.23
C LYS A 118 -17.60 1.98 -32.06
N GLY A 119 -17.13 1.33 -30.98
CA GLY A 119 -15.71 1.14 -30.68
C GLY A 119 -15.01 2.32 -29.98
N ASN A 120 -15.65 3.47 -29.84
CA ASN A 120 -15.07 4.64 -29.16
C ASN A 120 -14.92 4.42 -27.64
N ILE A 121 -13.82 4.93 -27.07
CA ILE A 121 -13.58 4.92 -25.61
C ILE A 121 -14.53 5.92 -24.93
N VAL A 122 -15.30 5.43 -23.97
CA VAL A 122 -16.18 6.21 -23.12
C VAL A 122 -15.60 6.24 -21.71
N ARG A 123 -15.46 7.45 -21.16
CA ARG A 123 -14.98 7.70 -19.80
C ARG A 123 -16.14 8.17 -18.93
N GLN A 124 -16.39 7.49 -17.82
CA GLN A 124 -17.49 7.80 -16.90
C GLN A 124 -16.99 7.84 -15.45
N TYR A 125 -17.34 8.90 -14.72
CA TYR A 125 -17.04 8.96 -13.30
C TYR A 125 -18.14 8.28 -12.47
N LYS A 126 -17.76 7.28 -11.67
CA LYS A 126 -18.58 6.76 -10.57
C LYS A 126 -18.08 7.37 -9.27
N LYS A 127 -19.01 7.92 -8.50
CA LYS A 127 -18.69 8.63 -7.25
C LYS A 127 -19.40 7.94 -6.11
N PRO A 128 -18.83 6.86 -5.56
CA PRO A 128 -19.51 6.01 -4.59
C PRO A 128 -19.87 6.71 -3.28
N CYS A 129 -19.36 7.92 -3.00
CA CYS A 129 -19.55 8.61 -1.72
C CYS A 129 -20.17 10.01 -1.83
N GLN A 130 -20.64 10.46 -3.02
CA GLN A 130 -21.01 11.87 -3.22
C GLN A 130 -22.49 12.17 -2.95
N LYS A 131 -23.42 11.20 -3.07
CA LYS A 131 -24.86 11.50 -2.88
C LYS A 131 -25.18 11.86 -1.44
N ARG A 132 -24.51 11.22 -0.47
CA ARG A 132 -24.75 11.45 0.97
C ARG A 132 -23.92 12.58 1.55
N GLN A 133 -22.74 12.86 0.99
CA GLN A 133 -21.81 13.85 1.56
C GLN A 133 -20.85 14.43 0.51
N PRO A 134 -20.46 15.71 0.62
CA PRO A 134 -19.45 16.30 -0.26
C PRO A 134 -18.06 15.70 0.01
N LEU A 135 -17.20 15.59 -1.01
CA LEU A 135 -15.84 15.02 -0.85
C LEU A 135 -14.99 15.77 0.19
N THR A 136 -15.24 17.06 0.40
CA THR A 136 -14.56 17.87 1.42
C THR A 136 -14.83 17.37 2.84
N SER A 137 -15.96 16.72 3.09
CA SER A 137 -16.28 16.12 4.41
C SER A 137 -15.50 14.83 4.70
N LEU A 138 -14.84 14.26 3.69
CA LEU A 138 -13.99 13.08 3.82
C LEU A 138 -12.54 13.45 4.18
N GLU A 139 -12.17 14.72 4.11
CA GLU A 139 -10.80 15.18 4.38
C GLU A 139 -10.34 14.69 5.76
N HIS A 140 -9.16 14.08 5.81
CA HIS A 140 -8.55 13.46 7.00
C HIS A 140 -9.32 12.25 7.58
N ARG A 141 -10.37 11.75 6.93
CA ARG A 141 -11.04 10.52 7.36
C ARG A 141 -10.21 9.30 6.93
N PRO A 142 -9.93 8.33 7.82
CA PRO A 142 -9.30 7.08 7.42
C PRO A 142 -10.15 6.31 6.41
N PHE A 143 -9.53 5.68 5.42
CA PHE A 143 -10.25 4.94 4.37
C PHE A 143 -11.19 3.85 4.91
N LYS A 144 -10.77 3.15 5.98
CA LYS A 144 -11.60 2.14 6.67
C LYS A 144 -12.93 2.68 7.21
N ASP A 145 -13.02 3.99 7.45
CA ASP A 145 -14.18 4.65 8.05
C ASP A 145 -15.02 5.43 7.02
N ILE A 146 -14.65 5.39 5.74
CA ILE A 146 -15.43 6.02 4.66
C ILE A 146 -16.58 5.08 4.27
N VAL A 147 -17.80 5.62 4.32
CA VAL A 147 -19.03 4.92 3.94
C VAL A 147 -19.51 5.42 2.57
N THR A 148 -19.97 4.50 1.74
CA THR A 148 -20.52 4.76 0.41
C THR A 148 -22.00 5.15 0.47
N ASP A 149 -22.54 5.60 -0.66
CA ASP A 149 -23.92 6.07 -0.80
C ASP A 149 -24.97 4.95 -0.59
N ASP A 150 -24.57 3.68 -0.70
CA ASP A 150 -25.41 2.51 -0.39
C ASP A 150 -25.27 2.04 1.07
N GLY A 151 -24.38 2.64 1.85
CA GLY A 151 -24.14 2.30 3.26
C GLY A 151 -23.06 1.25 3.49
N SER A 152 -22.45 0.69 2.44
CA SER A 152 -21.29 -0.20 2.59
C SER A 152 -20.02 0.59 2.93
N SER A 153 -18.99 -0.09 3.43
CA SER A 153 -17.66 0.52 3.60
C SER A 153 -16.98 0.69 2.24
N LEU A 154 -16.25 1.79 2.04
CA LEU A 154 -15.48 2.01 0.81
C LEU A 154 -14.46 0.89 0.55
N VAL A 155 -13.77 0.42 1.60
CA VAL A 155 -12.87 -0.73 1.54
C VAL A 155 -13.61 -1.96 1.03
N GLY A 156 -14.74 -2.31 1.66
CA GLY A 156 -15.60 -3.42 1.24
C GLY A 156 -16.07 -3.33 -0.21
N LEU A 157 -16.42 -2.14 -0.71
CA LEU A 157 -16.79 -1.94 -2.12
C LEU A 157 -15.65 -2.31 -3.08
N HIS A 158 -14.44 -1.80 -2.84
CA HIS A 158 -13.28 -2.12 -3.67
C HIS A 158 -12.87 -3.59 -3.56
N HIS A 159 -13.01 -4.16 -2.36
CA HIS A 159 -12.78 -5.57 -2.09
C HIS A 159 -13.74 -6.47 -2.87
N GLN A 160 -15.01 -6.06 -3.01
CA GLN A 160 -16.00 -6.74 -3.84
C GLN A 160 -15.62 -6.66 -5.33
N TYR A 161 -15.23 -5.49 -5.84
CA TYR A 161 -14.76 -5.39 -7.23
C TYR A 161 -13.52 -6.26 -7.48
N HIS A 162 -12.59 -6.26 -6.53
CA HIS A 162 -11.39 -7.09 -6.61
C HIS A 162 -11.76 -8.58 -6.62
N GLN A 163 -12.67 -9.03 -5.75
CA GLN A 163 -13.16 -10.41 -5.76
C GLN A 163 -13.87 -10.76 -7.07
N GLN A 164 -14.68 -9.85 -7.61
CA GLN A 164 -15.40 -10.04 -8.87
C GLN A 164 -14.44 -10.19 -10.05
N VAL A 165 -13.36 -9.40 -10.08
CA VAL A 165 -12.37 -9.45 -11.15
C VAL A 165 -11.50 -10.70 -11.05
N PHE A 166 -10.86 -10.92 -9.90
CA PHE A 166 -9.86 -11.97 -9.77
C PHE A 166 -10.47 -13.35 -9.53
N GLY A 167 -11.70 -13.45 -9.02
CA GLY A 167 -12.39 -14.73 -8.80
C GLY A 167 -11.54 -15.72 -8.00
N ASP A 168 -11.27 -16.88 -8.60
CA ASP A 168 -10.42 -17.94 -8.04
C ASP A 168 -8.92 -17.60 -8.05
N TYR A 169 -8.50 -16.64 -8.88
CA TYR A 169 -7.14 -16.11 -8.93
C TYR A 169 -6.90 -15.03 -7.87
N LEU A 170 -7.63 -15.09 -6.76
CA LEU A 170 -7.65 -14.04 -5.76
C LEU A 170 -6.24 -13.66 -5.31
N VAL A 171 -5.81 -12.47 -5.71
CA VAL A 171 -4.57 -11.86 -5.25
C VAL A 171 -4.70 -11.67 -3.73
N PRO A 172 -3.82 -12.26 -2.90
CA PRO A 172 -3.87 -12.10 -1.46
C PRO A 172 -3.77 -10.62 -1.08
N ARG A 173 -4.54 -10.20 -0.08
CA ARG A 173 -4.59 -8.82 0.41
C ARG A 173 -4.29 -8.79 1.89
N LEU A 174 -3.52 -7.80 2.32
CA LEU A 174 -3.15 -7.60 3.72
C LEU A 174 -3.18 -6.12 4.08
N ASP A 175 -3.84 -5.78 5.18
CA ASP A 175 -3.74 -4.44 5.77
C ASP A 175 -2.43 -4.29 6.56
N ALA A 176 -1.47 -3.56 6.00
CA ALA A 176 -0.20 -3.24 6.66
C ALA A 176 -0.31 -2.15 7.73
N SER A 177 -1.46 -1.49 7.88
CA SER A 177 -1.67 -0.51 8.95
C SER A 177 -1.40 -1.14 10.32
N LYS A 178 -1.84 -2.40 10.51
CA LYS A 178 -1.61 -3.16 11.76
C LYS A 178 -0.13 -3.45 12.00
N PHE A 179 0.61 -3.77 10.93
CA PHE A 179 2.05 -3.98 11.00
C PHE A 179 2.76 -2.70 11.47
N PHE A 180 2.48 -1.55 10.87
CA PHE A 180 3.09 -0.28 11.28
C PHE A 180 2.69 0.15 12.69
N GLN A 181 1.46 -0.15 13.12
CA GLN A 181 1.03 0.06 14.50
C GLN A 181 1.81 -0.83 15.48
N ALA A 182 2.04 -2.10 15.14
CA ALA A 182 2.85 -3.00 15.94
C ALA A 182 4.30 -2.51 16.04
N CYS A 183 4.89 -2.06 14.93
CA CYS A 183 6.21 -1.43 14.92
C CYS A 183 6.24 -0.18 15.81
N LEU A 184 5.25 0.71 15.67
CA LEU A 184 5.16 1.92 16.49
C LEU A 184 5.03 1.58 17.97
N LYS A 185 4.29 0.53 18.33
CA LYS A 185 4.14 0.06 19.71
C LYS A 185 5.47 -0.42 20.29
N GLN A 186 6.21 -1.25 19.55
CA GLN A 186 7.48 -1.82 20.00
C GLN A 186 8.66 -0.85 19.97
N ALA A 187 8.63 0.16 19.10
CA ALA A 187 9.74 1.10 18.95
C ALA A 187 10.02 1.85 20.26
N THR A 188 11.28 1.91 20.68
CA THR A 188 11.69 2.85 21.73
C THR A 188 12.00 4.23 21.14
N GLY A 189 12.47 4.28 19.89
CA GLY A 189 12.62 5.48 19.06
C GLY A 189 11.30 5.91 18.42
N LYS A 190 10.48 6.65 19.17
CA LYS A 190 9.17 7.14 18.71
C LYS A 190 9.32 8.31 17.73
N PRO A 191 8.39 8.47 16.76
CA PRO A 191 8.36 9.67 15.94
C PRO A 191 8.02 10.90 16.78
N GLU A 192 8.47 12.08 16.32
CA GLU A 192 8.10 13.36 16.92
C GLU A 192 6.60 13.63 16.87
N THR A 193 5.97 13.31 15.73
CA THR A 193 4.54 13.47 15.51
C THR A 193 3.89 12.15 15.14
N VAL A 194 2.60 12.03 15.40
CA VAL A 194 1.73 10.92 14.96
C VAL A 194 0.38 11.46 14.53
N PHE A 195 -0.34 10.71 13.71
CA PHE A 195 -1.73 10.97 13.40
C PHE A 195 -2.61 10.19 14.37
N VAL A 196 -3.54 10.88 15.02
CA VAL A 196 -4.51 10.30 15.96
C VAL A 196 -5.90 10.48 15.41
N GLN A 197 -6.70 9.42 15.45
CA GLN A 197 -8.12 9.49 15.14
C GLN A 197 -8.92 10.11 16.30
N CYS A 198 -9.54 11.26 16.02
CA CYS A 198 -10.40 12.01 16.92
C CYS A 198 -11.80 11.38 17.06
N THR A 199 -12.61 11.90 17.99
CA THR A 199 -13.97 11.39 18.27
C THR A 199 -14.96 11.59 17.12
N ASP A 200 -14.71 12.58 16.26
CA ASP A 200 -15.44 12.83 15.02
C ASP A 200 -15.05 11.88 13.86
N GLY A 201 -14.06 11.02 14.11
CA GLY A 201 -13.51 10.05 13.15
C GLY A 201 -12.46 10.64 12.21
N LEU A 202 -12.10 11.91 12.35
CA LEU A 202 -11.06 12.57 11.56
C LEU A 202 -9.68 12.35 12.18
N GLU A 203 -8.64 12.35 11.36
CA GLU A 203 -7.26 12.32 11.82
C GLU A 203 -6.73 13.73 12.11
N SER A 204 -5.96 13.84 13.20
CA SER A 204 -5.21 15.04 13.53
C SER A 204 -3.75 14.69 13.81
N GLU A 205 -2.83 15.48 13.27
CA GLU A 205 -1.41 15.36 13.61
C GLU A 205 -1.15 15.97 14.99
N VAL A 206 -0.50 15.21 15.87
CA VAL A 206 -0.15 15.63 17.22
C VAL A 206 1.30 15.30 17.54
N ASN A 207 1.93 16.09 18.39
CA ASN A 207 3.25 15.76 18.93
C ASN A 207 3.13 14.55 19.88
N TYR A 208 3.94 13.52 19.65
CA TYR A 208 3.87 12.25 20.37
C TYR A 208 4.24 12.40 21.86
N CYS A 209 5.22 13.24 22.19
CA CYS A 209 5.61 13.50 23.58
C CYS A 209 4.49 14.21 24.34
N ARG A 210 3.85 15.21 23.71
CA ARG A 210 2.69 15.89 24.30
C ARG A 210 1.51 14.95 24.51
N LEU A 211 1.26 14.04 23.56
CA LEU A 211 0.22 13.02 23.70
C LEU A 211 0.48 12.14 24.94
N ARG A 212 1.73 11.74 25.19
CA ARG A 212 2.14 10.95 26.37
C ARG A 212 2.08 11.74 27.67
N GLN A 213 2.38 13.04 27.65
CA GLN A 213 2.28 13.92 28.82
C GLN A 213 0.83 14.17 29.22
N ALA A 214 -0.01 14.58 28.27
CA ALA A 214 -1.45 14.77 28.49
C ALA A 214 -2.13 13.48 28.98
N GLN A 215 -1.64 12.33 28.52
CA GLN A 215 -2.02 11.01 29.01
C GLN A 215 -1.64 10.78 30.48
N ALA A 216 -0.42 11.14 30.89
CA ALA A 216 0.03 10.99 32.28
C ALA A 216 -0.74 11.91 33.25
N GLU A 217 -1.24 13.04 32.73
CA GLU A 217 -1.92 14.08 33.51
C GLU A 217 -3.45 13.92 33.54
N ALA A 218 -4.03 12.96 32.81
CA ALA A 218 -5.44 12.56 32.83
C ALA A 218 -6.50 13.69 32.78
N THR A 219 -6.15 14.89 32.29
CA THR A 219 -7.01 16.10 32.31
C THR A 219 -7.33 16.66 30.92
N CYS A 220 -7.09 15.90 29.84
CA CYS A 220 -7.42 16.39 28.51
C CYS A 220 -8.87 16.04 28.10
N ASP A 221 -9.82 16.92 28.43
CA ASP A 221 -11.23 16.85 28.01
C ASP A 221 -11.44 16.82 26.47
N LYS A 222 -10.37 17.04 25.68
CA LYS A 222 -10.37 16.89 24.22
C LYS A 222 -10.03 15.47 23.73
N PHE A 223 -9.55 14.60 24.62
CA PHE A 223 -9.23 13.20 24.34
C PHE A 223 -9.97 12.26 25.28
N THR A 224 -11.25 12.55 25.55
CA THR A 224 -12.10 11.64 26.33
C THR A 224 -12.48 10.44 25.45
N VAL A 225 -11.64 9.40 25.45
CA VAL A 225 -12.07 8.09 24.94
C VAL A 225 -12.92 7.42 26.01
N LEU A 226 -14.19 7.84 26.10
CA LEU A 226 -15.19 7.14 26.90
C LEU A 226 -15.38 5.73 26.29
N ASN A 227 -14.97 4.70 27.03
CA ASN A 227 -15.38 3.34 26.71
C ASN A 227 -16.78 3.12 27.29
N VAL A 228 -17.67 2.51 26.51
CA VAL A 228 -19.10 2.27 26.80
C VAL A 228 -19.35 1.45 28.09
N LYS A 229 -18.31 0.98 28.78
CA LYS A 229 -18.40 0.01 29.89
C LYS A 229 -17.61 0.35 31.17
N ASN A 230 -17.12 1.58 31.37
CA ASN A 230 -16.46 2.01 32.62
C ASN A 230 -15.34 1.09 33.16
N GLN A 231 -14.64 0.35 32.29
CA GLN A 231 -13.46 -0.42 32.71
C GLN A 231 -12.19 0.38 32.45
N PRO A 232 -11.23 0.43 33.41
CA PRO A 232 -9.94 1.07 33.19
C PRO A 232 -9.18 0.30 32.11
N LYS A 233 -8.97 0.94 30.97
CA LYS A 233 -8.09 0.45 29.90
C LYS A 233 -6.73 1.12 30.01
N THR A 234 -5.65 0.37 29.79
CA THR A 234 -4.32 0.98 29.63
C THR A 234 -4.32 1.81 28.36
N VAL A 235 -3.44 2.80 28.28
CA VAL A 235 -3.47 3.76 27.16
C VAL A 235 -3.06 3.09 25.85
N ASP A 236 -2.21 2.08 25.92
CA ASP A 236 -1.91 1.22 24.78
C ASP A 236 -3.18 0.48 24.27
N GLN A 237 -4.20 0.26 25.10
CA GLN A 237 -5.50 -0.34 24.72
C GLN A 237 -6.51 0.70 24.20
N VAL A 238 -6.30 1.99 24.50
CA VAL A 238 -7.14 3.11 24.01
C VAL A 238 -6.63 3.61 22.65
N LEU A 239 -5.31 3.58 22.47
CA LEU A 239 -4.61 4.00 21.25
C LEU A 239 -4.45 2.87 20.23
N ASP A 240 -4.71 1.61 20.63
CA ASP A 240 -4.68 0.45 19.75
C ASP A 240 -5.63 0.67 18.56
N GLY A 241 -5.06 0.78 17.36
CA GLY A 241 -5.82 1.00 16.13
C GLY A 241 -6.20 2.45 15.80
N LYS A 242 -5.88 3.44 16.65
CA LYS A 242 -6.22 4.87 16.48
C LYS A 242 -5.04 5.79 16.21
N ILE A 243 -3.83 5.25 16.20
CA ILE A 243 -2.62 6.02 15.88
C ILE A 243 -1.95 5.43 14.64
N ARG A 244 -1.40 6.29 13.79
CA ARG A 244 -0.41 5.89 12.79
C ARG A 244 0.79 6.83 12.76
N PRO A 245 1.99 6.31 12.46
CA PRO A 245 3.17 7.14 12.28
C PRO A 245 3.13 7.94 10.97
N PRO A 246 3.87 9.04 10.86
CA PRO A 246 4.03 9.79 9.61
C PRO A 246 4.89 9.01 8.60
N ALA A 247 4.74 9.32 7.31
CA ALA A 247 5.46 8.65 6.21
C ALA A 247 6.99 8.65 6.38
N LYS A 248 7.56 9.78 6.81
CA LYS A 248 9.00 9.90 7.11
C LYS A 248 9.51 8.85 8.10
N TRP A 249 8.66 8.40 9.02
CA TRP A 249 9.03 7.44 10.04
C TRP A 249 8.85 6.00 9.54
N TYR A 250 7.76 5.69 8.84
CA TYR A 250 7.48 4.31 8.42
C TYR A 250 8.18 3.89 7.13
N TYR A 251 8.59 4.81 6.23
CA TYR A 251 9.21 4.42 4.96
C TYR A 251 10.45 3.54 5.10
N PRO A 252 11.40 3.78 6.03
CA PRO A 252 12.52 2.87 6.19
C PRO A 252 12.10 1.47 6.67
N LEU A 253 11.11 1.38 7.59
CA LEU A 253 10.53 0.09 8.01
C LEU A 253 9.93 -0.66 6.82
N TYR A 254 9.18 0.07 5.99
CA TYR A 254 8.53 -0.45 4.80
C TYR A 254 9.54 -0.93 3.75
N LEU A 255 10.56 -0.13 3.45
CA LEU A 255 11.60 -0.46 2.48
C LEU A 255 12.48 -1.65 2.93
N CYS A 256 12.64 -1.85 4.25
CA CYS A 256 13.33 -3.00 4.82
C CYS A 256 12.62 -4.34 4.56
N LEU A 257 11.34 -4.33 4.18
CA LEU A 257 10.60 -5.55 3.82
C LEU A 257 11.17 -6.21 2.55
N PHE A 258 11.83 -5.44 1.68
CA PHE A 258 12.23 -5.87 0.33
C PHE A 258 13.73 -6.17 0.22
N LEU A 259 14.41 -6.47 1.33
CA LEU A 259 15.87 -6.68 1.32
C LEU A 259 16.27 -8.11 0.96
N ASP A 260 15.54 -9.11 1.47
CA ASP A 260 16.00 -10.50 1.51
C ASP A 260 15.51 -11.37 0.33
N GLY A 261 14.85 -10.77 -0.66
CA GLY A 261 14.33 -11.46 -1.84
C GLY A 261 13.04 -12.25 -1.60
N THR A 262 12.48 -12.22 -0.39
CA THR A 262 11.15 -12.77 -0.10
C THR A 262 10.07 -11.95 -0.79
N PHE A 263 10.21 -10.62 -0.70
CA PHE A 263 9.30 -9.66 -1.29
C PHE A 263 10.02 -8.79 -2.32
N ALA A 264 9.31 -8.43 -3.38
CA ALA A 264 9.68 -7.38 -4.32
C ALA A 264 8.60 -6.30 -4.30
N LEU A 265 8.99 -5.03 -4.27
CA LEU A 265 8.03 -3.93 -4.37
C LEU A 265 7.72 -3.64 -5.83
N LEU A 266 6.44 -3.60 -6.21
CA LEU A 266 5.99 -3.03 -7.47
C LEU A 266 5.71 -1.55 -7.27
N GLU A 267 6.48 -0.68 -7.90
CA GLU A 267 6.37 0.76 -7.67
C GLU A 267 6.38 1.57 -8.96
N SER A 268 5.43 2.50 -9.05
CA SER A 268 5.27 3.43 -10.16
C SER A 268 5.85 4.79 -9.79
N PHE A 269 7.18 4.91 -9.72
CA PHE A 269 7.82 6.21 -9.64
C PHE A 269 8.05 6.73 -11.05
N ASP A 270 7.20 7.64 -11.52
CA ASP A 270 7.52 8.57 -12.61
C ASP A 270 6.35 9.54 -12.82
N ASP A 271 6.16 10.44 -11.85
CA ASP A 271 5.53 11.71 -12.17
C ASP A 271 6.49 12.83 -11.75
N PRO A 272 7.25 13.41 -12.71
CA PRO A 272 8.11 14.57 -12.48
C PRO A 272 7.35 15.80 -11.94
N SER A 273 6.01 15.78 -11.97
CA SER A 273 5.15 16.85 -11.46
C SER A 273 4.71 16.67 -10.00
N LEU A 274 4.99 15.52 -9.37
CA LEU A 274 4.75 15.33 -7.93
C LEU A 274 5.78 16.12 -7.11
N ASP A 275 5.28 16.86 -6.11
CA ASP A 275 6.06 17.66 -5.15
C ASP A 275 7.34 16.92 -4.69
N ASP A 276 8.51 17.55 -4.85
CA ASP A 276 9.86 17.00 -4.66
C ASP A 276 10.09 16.33 -3.28
N LYS A 277 9.19 16.55 -2.32
CA LYS A 277 9.27 16.07 -0.94
C LYS A 277 9.08 14.57 -0.78
N VAL A 278 8.10 13.94 -1.45
CA VAL A 278 7.88 12.49 -1.27
C VAL A 278 9.01 11.67 -1.92
N PRO A 279 9.42 11.96 -3.16
CA PRO A 279 10.58 11.30 -3.76
C PRO A 279 11.86 11.49 -2.96
N SER A 280 12.09 12.67 -2.35
CA SER A 280 13.29 12.89 -1.53
C SER A 280 13.29 12.10 -0.23
N ILE A 281 12.17 12.03 0.52
CA ILE A 281 12.08 11.18 1.73
C ILE A 281 12.30 9.70 1.37
N TRP A 282 11.69 9.24 0.27
CA TRP A 282 11.84 7.88 -0.22
C TRP A 282 13.29 7.54 -0.59
N ARG A 283 13.93 8.37 -1.42
CA ARG A 283 15.33 8.18 -1.83
C ARG A 283 16.27 8.20 -0.62
N HIS A 284 16.06 9.14 0.29
CA HIS A 284 16.84 9.24 1.51
C HIS A 284 16.75 7.95 2.35
N ALA A 285 15.52 7.42 2.53
CA ALA A 285 15.32 6.17 3.25
C ALA A 285 16.03 4.99 2.56
N MET A 286 15.96 4.87 1.23
CA MET A 286 16.68 3.82 0.49
C MET A 286 18.20 3.92 0.64
N GLU A 287 18.77 5.12 0.51
CA GLU A 287 20.21 5.36 0.65
C GLU A 287 20.71 5.06 2.05
N GLU A 288 19.93 5.45 3.06
CA GLU A 288 20.22 5.15 4.45
C GLU A 288 20.23 3.64 4.70
N ILE A 289 19.20 2.92 4.24
CA ILE A 289 19.15 1.46 4.35
C ILE A 289 20.34 0.81 3.65
N LYS A 290 20.68 1.25 2.43
CA LYS A 290 21.83 0.72 1.70
C LYS A 290 23.13 0.94 2.47
N ARG A 291 23.31 2.11 3.08
CA ARG A 291 24.50 2.43 3.87
C ARG A 291 24.62 1.55 5.11
N SER A 292 23.51 1.31 5.81
CA SER A 292 23.49 0.53 7.05
C SER A 292 23.52 -0.98 6.84
N THR A 293 22.88 -1.47 5.78
CA THR A 293 22.71 -2.93 5.54
C THR A 293 23.60 -3.44 4.41
N GLY A 294 24.19 -2.56 3.60
CA GLY A 294 24.88 -2.96 2.38
C GLY A 294 23.97 -3.51 1.29
N VAL A 295 22.64 -3.50 1.46
CA VAL A 295 21.67 -4.06 0.52
C VAL A 295 20.66 -3.00 0.10
N TRP A 296 20.34 -2.93 -1.18
CA TRP A 296 19.26 -2.08 -1.68
C TRP A 296 17.92 -2.80 -1.56
N SER A 297 16.83 -2.11 -1.23
CA SER A 297 15.48 -2.66 -1.42
C SER A 297 15.27 -3.10 -2.88
N LEU A 298 14.66 -4.28 -3.06
CA LEU A 298 14.28 -4.86 -4.34
C LEU A 298 12.99 -4.21 -4.83
N ILE A 299 13.11 -3.32 -5.82
CA ILE A 299 11.99 -2.57 -6.39
C ILE A 299 11.93 -2.89 -7.87
N VAL A 300 10.80 -3.40 -8.34
CA VAL A 300 10.47 -3.54 -9.76
C VAL A 300 9.77 -2.27 -10.19
N GLU A 301 10.33 -1.61 -11.19
CA GLU A 301 9.76 -0.39 -11.75
C GLU A 301 8.48 -0.72 -12.53
N VAL A 302 7.44 0.07 -12.30
CA VAL A 302 6.16 0.01 -13.00
C VAL A 302 6.02 1.33 -13.77
N PRO A 303 5.96 1.31 -15.11
CA PRO A 303 5.96 2.55 -15.89
C PRO A 303 4.64 3.31 -15.69
N CYS A 304 4.68 4.52 -15.13
CA CYS A 304 3.48 5.31 -14.87
C CYS A 304 2.77 5.69 -16.19
N THR A 305 1.49 5.34 -16.34
CA THR A 305 0.65 5.84 -17.44
C THR A 305 -0.61 6.52 -16.89
N THR A 306 -1.17 7.47 -17.65
CA THR A 306 -2.37 8.22 -17.21
C THR A 306 -3.58 7.31 -16.95
N GLU A 307 -3.59 6.13 -17.55
CA GLU A 307 -4.64 5.13 -17.48
C GLU A 307 -4.53 4.21 -16.27
N MET A 308 -3.42 4.22 -15.51
CA MET A 308 -3.17 3.27 -14.44
C MET A 308 -4.24 3.26 -13.35
N ASN A 309 -4.88 4.41 -13.10
CA ASN A 309 -5.95 4.57 -12.11
C ASN A 309 -7.36 4.32 -12.69
N HIS A 310 -7.47 3.91 -13.95
CA HIS A 310 -8.77 3.62 -14.58
C HIS A 310 -9.33 2.26 -14.13
N TYR A 311 -10.66 2.19 -14.09
CA TYR A 311 -11.42 0.97 -13.80
C TYR A 311 -11.92 0.39 -15.13
N PRO A 312 -11.34 -0.73 -15.62
CA PRO A 312 -11.75 -1.36 -16.87
C PRO A 312 -13.09 -2.05 -16.69
N GLN A 313 -14.18 -1.39 -17.11
CA GLN A 313 -15.54 -1.85 -16.80
C GLN A 313 -15.80 -3.27 -17.30
N ARG A 314 -15.38 -3.59 -18.52
CA ARG A 314 -15.59 -4.92 -19.11
C ARG A 314 -14.93 -6.03 -18.30
N ILE A 315 -13.73 -5.79 -17.77
CA ILE A 315 -13.00 -6.76 -16.94
C ILE A 315 -13.67 -6.88 -15.57
N ILE A 316 -14.15 -5.77 -15.01
CA ILE A 316 -14.93 -5.78 -13.76
C ILE A 316 -16.20 -6.60 -13.92
N ASP A 317 -16.94 -6.38 -15.01
CA ASP A 317 -18.22 -7.04 -15.24
C ASP A 317 -18.07 -8.54 -15.57
N ASN A 318 -17.00 -8.93 -16.27
CA ASN A 318 -16.83 -10.29 -16.82
C ASN A 318 -15.70 -11.12 -16.18
N GLY A 319 -14.97 -10.56 -15.22
CA GLY A 319 -13.82 -11.22 -14.60
C GLY A 319 -12.53 -11.13 -15.42
N ILE A 320 -11.43 -11.56 -14.80
CA ILE A 320 -10.06 -11.43 -15.34
C ILE A 320 -9.83 -12.25 -16.61
N ASP A 321 -10.55 -13.35 -16.81
CA ASP A 321 -10.44 -14.17 -18.02
C ASP A 321 -10.85 -13.40 -19.29
N SER A 322 -11.67 -12.35 -19.14
CA SER A 322 -12.05 -11.47 -20.25
C SER A 322 -10.93 -10.54 -20.73
N ALA A 323 -9.84 -10.44 -19.97
CA ALA A 323 -8.72 -9.55 -20.25
C ALA A 323 -7.71 -10.10 -21.26
N ALA A 324 -7.82 -11.39 -21.65
CA ALA A 324 -7.00 -12.10 -22.64
C ALA A 324 -5.64 -11.45 -22.96
N VAL A 325 -4.71 -11.50 -22.00
CA VAL A 325 -3.35 -10.95 -22.18
C VAL A 325 -2.38 -12.08 -22.50
N SER A 326 -1.87 -12.11 -23.73
CA SER A 326 -0.79 -13.01 -24.13
C SER A 326 0.46 -12.20 -24.47
N ILE A 327 1.42 -12.18 -23.55
CA ILE A 327 2.73 -11.56 -23.77
C ILE A 327 3.78 -12.57 -23.35
N ASN A 328 4.65 -12.97 -24.27
CA ASN A 328 5.70 -13.96 -24.03
C ASN A 328 7.04 -13.43 -24.50
N GLY A 329 8.11 -13.79 -23.78
CA GLY A 329 9.49 -13.57 -24.22
C GLY A 329 10.08 -12.17 -24.01
N GLU A 330 9.31 -11.18 -23.52
CA GLU A 330 9.82 -9.84 -23.30
C GLU A 330 10.80 -9.79 -22.10
N GLU A 331 12.00 -9.25 -22.31
CA GLU A 331 13.05 -9.19 -21.29
C GLU A 331 12.96 -7.90 -20.46
N ASP A 332 12.53 -6.79 -21.09
CA ASP A 332 12.33 -5.50 -20.43
C ASP A 332 10.97 -5.45 -19.74
N LEU A 333 10.99 -5.29 -18.42
CA LEU A 333 9.79 -5.26 -17.58
C LEU A 333 8.89 -4.06 -17.91
N ASN A 334 9.45 -2.90 -18.25
CA ASN A 334 8.66 -1.72 -18.60
C ASN A 334 7.99 -1.89 -19.97
N VAL A 335 8.63 -2.57 -20.91
CA VAL A 335 8.00 -2.93 -22.18
C VAL A 335 6.87 -3.93 -21.94
N LEU A 336 7.11 -4.94 -21.11
CA LEU A 336 6.10 -5.93 -20.71
C LEU A 336 4.89 -5.27 -20.02
N PHE A 337 5.11 -4.34 -19.10
CA PHE A 337 4.04 -3.55 -18.47
C PHE A 337 3.26 -2.73 -19.49
N ARG A 338 3.94 -2.03 -20.41
CA ARG A 338 3.27 -1.22 -21.45
C ARG A 338 2.43 -2.08 -22.39
N GLN A 339 2.98 -3.19 -22.88
CA GLN A 339 2.24 -4.15 -23.71
C GLN A 339 1.03 -4.70 -22.96
N THR A 340 1.18 -5.01 -21.67
CA THR A 340 0.08 -5.49 -20.81
C THR A 340 -1.01 -4.43 -20.69
N THR A 341 -0.65 -3.19 -20.35
CA THR A 341 -1.60 -2.07 -20.23
C THR A 341 -2.28 -1.77 -21.56
N THR A 342 -1.56 -1.84 -22.69
CA THR A 342 -2.14 -1.69 -24.03
C THR A 342 -3.14 -2.80 -24.33
N ALA A 343 -2.80 -4.06 -24.08
CA ALA A 343 -3.70 -5.19 -24.28
C ALA A 343 -4.96 -5.08 -23.39
N LEU A 344 -4.79 -4.67 -22.13
CA LEU A 344 -5.91 -4.36 -21.24
C LEU A 344 -6.77 -3.21 -21.81
N GLY A 345 -6.14 -2.20 -22.42
CA GLY A 345 -6.79 -1.08 -23.10
C GLY A 345 -7.58 -1.47 -24.35
N GLU A 346 -7.10 -2.47 -25.09
CA GLU A 346 -7.82 -3.07 -26.23
C GLU A 346 -9.06 -3.83 -25.75
N ASN A 347 -8.98 -4.44 -24.57
CA ASN A 347 -10.06 -5.17 -23.91
C ASN A 347 -11.04 -4.28 -23.10
N LEU A 348 -10.93 -2.95 -23.17
CA LEU A 348 -11.88 -2.01 -22.54
C LEU A 348 -13.28 -2.03 -23.17
#